data_AF-A0A7S3DGW5-F1
#
_entry.id   AF-A0A7S3DGW5-F1
#
_cell.length_a   1.000
_cell.length_b   1.000
_cell.length_c   1.000
_cell.angle_alpha   90.00
_cell.angle_beta   90.00
_cell.angle_gamma   90.00
#
_symmetry.space_group_name_H-M   'P 1'
#
loop_
_entity.id
_entity.type
_entity.pdbx_description
1 polymer ?
#
loop_
_entity_poly.entity_id
_entity_poly.type
_entity_poly.pdbx_seq_one_letter_code
_entity_poly.pdbx_strand_id
1 'polypeptide(L)'
;MSHALPNSHTVIVGRTIMTRSLALLAIFLACASAVSARALAPASAQLEFKRPLEDVNILWNKCMDVPELGESCIGIFVIADNGTLGVQLNISGHVFQEAVVKGNQVCLDCDSLLELMTDIPVLSAFTPIIKLVEKLHHLIPADVFSICVDIDNMKYDGTYFDGCPKLQATLMCWEGKCLYKGSVDFGCFHVKA
;
A
#
# COMPACT_ATOMS: atom_id res chain seq x y z
N MET A 1 -23.23 62.25 45.85
CA MET A 1 -22.34 62.01 47.00
C MET A 1 -21.60 60.71 46.77
N SER A 2 -20.27 60.78 46.94
CA SER A 2 -19.31 59.69 47.10
C SER A 2 -18.89 58.87 45.88
N HIS A 3 -17.70 59.26 45.40
CA HIS A 3 -16.74 58.55 44.56
C HIS A 3 -16.24 57.25 45.22
N ALA A 4 -15.85 56.28 44.39
CA ALA A 4 -14.65 55.47 44.63
C ALA A 4 -14.09 54.96 43.30
N LEU A 5 -12.82 55.28 43.05
CA LEU A 5 -11.96 54.86 41.95
C LEU A 5 -10.88 53.90 42.54
N PRO A 6 -10.00 53.28 41.73
CA PRO A 6 -9.85 51.83 41.65
C PRO A 6 -8.59 51.30 42.35
N ASN A 7 -8.46 49.97 42.43
CA ASN A 7 -7.18 49.32 42.75
C ASN A 7 -6.64 48.50 41.58
N SER A 8 -5.41 48.87 41.26
CA SER A 8 -4.48 48.32 40.30
C SER A 8 -3.88 47.00 40.80
N HIS A 9 -3.86 45.98 39.94
CA HIS A 9 -2.85 44.93 40.04
C HIS A 9 -2.23 44.68 38.66
N THR A 10 -1.03 45.23 38.53
CA THR A 10 -0.01 44.95 37.55
C THR A 10 0.47 43.50 37.69
N VAL A 11 0.40 42.69 36.62
CA VAL A 11 1.24 41.48 36.48
C VAL A 11 1.76 41.37 35.04
N ILE A 12 3.01 41.84 34.92
CA ILE A 12 4.16 41.26 34.22
C ILE A 12 3.94 40.58 32.85
N VAL A 13 4.54 41.27 31.87
CA VAL A 13 4.98 40.84 30.54
C VAL A 13 5.75 39.51 30.58
N GLY A 14 5.24 38.51 29.86
CA GLY A 14 5.98 37.33 29.44
C GLY A 14 5.96 37.20 27.93
N ARG A 15 6.95 37.81 27.26
CA ARG A 15 7.29 37.52 25.87
C ARG A 15 7.80 36.08 25.79
N THR A 16 7.21 35.25 24.94
CA THR A 16 7.95 34.15 24.30
C THR A 16 7.51 34.06 22.85
N ILE A 17 8.25 34.80 22.06
CA ILE A 17 8.25 34.81 20.61
C ILE A 17 8.99 33.53 20.14
N MET A 18 8.54 33.01 19.00
CA MET A 18 9.32 32.27 18.01
C MET A 18 9.62 30.77 18.21
N THR A 19 9.41 30.10 17.07
CA THR A 19 10.22 29.02 16.52
C THR A 19 10.06 27.62 17.12
N ARG A 20 8.96 26.96 16.75
CA ARG A 20 8.88 25.49 16.66
C ARG A 20 8.73 25.00 15.21
N SER A 21 9.43 25.65 14.27
CA SER A 21 9.36 25.32 12.84
C SER A 21 10.71 24.96 12.22
N LEU A 22 11.74 24.62 13.02
CA LEU A 22 13.10 24.37 12.49
C LEU A 22 13.86 23.23 13.20
N ALA A 23 13.15 22.26 13.78
CA ALA A 23 13.76 21.09 14.43
C ALA A 23 13.65 19.78 13.63
N LEU A 24 13.22 19.84 12.35
CA LEU A 24 13.12 18.66 11.47
C LEU A 24 14.27 18.55 10.45
N LEU A 25 15.22 19.50 10.42
CA LEU A 25 16.29 19.53 9.42
C LEU A 25 17.69 19.09 9.94
N ALA A 26 17.80 18.63 11.19
CA ALA A 26 19.10 18.33 11.82
C ALA A 26 19.38 16.83 12.05
N ILE A 27 18.59 15.91 11.48
CA ILE A 27 18.80 14.45 11.61
C ILE A 27 19.55 13.86 10.40
N PHE A 28 19.86 14.66 9.37
CA PHE A 28 20.48 14.16 8.13
C PHE A 28 22.02 14.17 8.06
N LEU A 29 22.75 14.58 9.10
CA LEU A 29 24.22 14.66 9.06
C LEU A 29 24.91 14.01 10.27
N ALA A 30 24.74 12.69 10.44
CA ALA A 30 25.60 11.92 11.35
C ALA A 30 25.58 10.40 11.08
N CYS A 31 25.87 9.95 9.84
CA CYS A 31 26.23 8.56 9.57
C CYS A 31 27.21 8.48 8.39
N ALA A 32 28.38 9.10 8.55
CA ALA A 32 29.52 8.90 7.66
C ALA A 32 30.73 8.53 8.51
N SER A 33 30.79 7.28 8.98
CA SER A 33 32.06 6.65 9.32
C SER A 33 31.93 5.12 9.41
N ALA A 34 32.78 4.46 8.62
CA ALA A 34 33.36 3.15 8.85
C ALA A 34 32.43 1.91 8.80
N VAL A 35 32.27 1.35 7.59
CA VAL A 35 32.32 -0.12 7.44
C VAL A 35 33.31 -0.47 6.33
N SER A 36 34.34 -1.20 6.74
CA SER A 36 35.42 -1.75 5.94
C SER A 36 34.93 -2.90 5.06
N ALA A 37 35.57 -3.00 3.89
CA ALA A 37 35.31 -3.97 2.84
C ALA A 37 35.29 -5.44 3.32
N ARG A 38 34.22 -6.15 2.98
CA ARG A 38 34.26 -7.58 2.67
C ARG A 38 33.39 -7.86 1.47
N ALA A 39 34.06 -8.23 0.38
CA ALA A 39 33.47 -8.73 -0.84
C ALA A 39 32.56 -9.93 -0.53
N LEU A 40 31.29 -9.79 -0.92
CA LEU A 40 30.45 -10.90 -1.33
C LEU A 40 29.85 -10.47 -2.67
N ALA A 41 30.04 -11.33 -3.66
CA ALA A 41 29.62 -11.11 -5.04
C ALA A 41 28.18 -10.60 -5.12
N PRO A 42 27.84 -9.69 -6.04
CA PRO A 42 26.45 -9.50 -6.38
C PRO A 42 25.98 -10.83 -6.98
N ALA A 43 25.19 -11.59 -6.22
CA ALA A 43 24.27 -12.52 -6.83
C ALA A 43 23.49 -11.68 -7.84
N SER A 44 23.70 -11.97 -9.12
CA SER A 44 22.93 -11.44 -10.22
C SER A 44 21.45 -11.73 -9.93
N ALA A 45 20.78 -10.78 -9.28
CA ALA A 45 19.34 -10.69 -9.28
C ALA A 45 18.98 -10.42 -10.73
N GLN A 46 18.75 -11.51 -11.47
CA GLN A 46 18.07 -11.46 -12.74
C GLN A 46 16.74 -10.78 -12.42
N LEU A 47 16.60 -9.53 -12.85
CA LEU A 47 15.30 -8.88 -12.94
C LEU A 47 14.50 -9.76 -13.90
N GLU A 48 13.73 -10.69 -13.36
CA GLU A 48 12.73 -11.42 -14.12
C GLU A 48 11.76 -10.37 -14.65
N PHE A 49 11.97 -10.01 -15.91
CA PHE A 49 11.04 -9.19 -16.67
C PHE A 49 9.72 -9.96 -16.71
N LYS A 50 8.83 -9.64 -15.78
CA LYS A 50 7.50 -10.22 -15.64
C LYS A 50 6.73 -9.81 -16.89
N ARG A 51 6.78 -10.66 -17.92
CA ARG A 51 5.97 -10.45 -19.12
C ARG A 51 4.50 -10.42 -18.69
N PRO A 52 3.68 -9.52 -19.25
CA PRO A 52 2.23 -9.62 -19.11
C PRO A 52 1.82 -11.04 -19.51
N LEU A 53 1.06 -11.71 -18.66
CA LEU A 53 0.49 -13.02 -19.00
C LEU A 53 -0.62 -12.74 -20.03
N GLU A 54 -0.28 -12.79 -21.31
CA GLU A 54 -1.25 -12.72 -22.39
C GLU A 54 -2.07 -14.03 -22.41
N ASP A 55 -3.39 -13.92 -22.53
CA ASP A 55 -4.37 -15.03 -22.54
C ASP A 55 -4.45 -15.90 -21.26
N VAL A 56 -4.66 -15.25 -20.11
CA VAL A 56 -4.98 -15.97 -18.86
C VAL A 56 -6.42 -16.46 -18.86
N ASN A 57 -6.61 -17.78 -18.74
CA ASN A 57 -7.92 -18.39 -18.52
C ASN A 57 -8.35 -18.23 -17.04
N ILE A 58 -9.24 -17.28 -16.77
CA ILE A 58 -9.79 -17.04 -15.44
C ILE A 58 -10.79 -18.15 -15.09
N LEU A 59 -10.44 -18.96 -14.09
CA LEU A 59 -11.22 -20.12 -13.66
C LEU A 59 -12.33 -19.75 -12.67
N TRP A 60 -12.13 -18.67 -11.92
CA TRP A 60 -13.10 -18.12 -11.00
C TRP A 60 -12.96 -16.60 -10.97
N ASN A 61 -14.07 -15.87 -10.90
CA ASN A 61 -14.05 -14.43 -10.70
C ASN A 61 -15.18 -13.97 -9.79
N LYS A 62 -14.97 -12.82 -9.15
CA LYS A 62 -16.04 -12.08 -8.50
C LYS A 62 -15.71 -10.60 -8.45
N CYS A 63 -16.73 -9.78 -8.69
CA CYS A 63 -16.66 -8.33 -8.59
C CYS A 63 -17.51 -7.84 -7.41
N MET A 64 -17.00 -6.83 -6.71
CA MET A 64 -17.67 -6.16 -5.60
C MET A 64 -17.30 -4.68 -5.58
N ASP A 65 -18.19 -3.86 -5.05
CA ASP A 65 -17.88 -2.46 -4.76
C ASP A 65 -17.06 -2.37 -3.47
N VAL A 66 -15.86 -1.79 -3.56
CA VAL A 66 -14.94 -1.60 -2.44
C VAL A 66 -14.90 -0.10 -2.12
N PRO A 67 -15.10 0.29 -0.84
CA PRO A 67 -15.08 1.71 -0.48
C PRO A 67 -13.81 2.41 -0.97
N GLU A 68 -13.99 3.59 -1.56
CA GLU A 68 -12.92 4.45 -2.12
C GLU A 68 -12.17 3.91 -3.36
N LEU A 69 -12.25 2.59 -3.64
CA LEU A 69 -11.67 1.95 -4.83
C LEU A 69 -12.70 1.71 -5.95
N GLY A 70 -14.00 1.73 -5.61
CA GLY A 70 -15.10 1.46 -6.53
C GLY A 70 -15.23 -0.03 -6.88
N GLU A 71 -15.79 -0.32 -8.05
CA GLU A 71 -15.91 -1.70 -8.54
C GLU A 71 -14.51 -2.32 -8.69
N SER A 72 -14.30 -3.39 -7.93
CA SER A 72 -13.08 -4.17 -7.91
C SER A 72 -13.41 -5.62 -8.15
N CYS A 73 -12.65 -6.31 -9.01
CA CYS A 73 -12.82 -7.73 -9.31
C CYS A 73 -11.56 -8.51 -8.95
N ILE A 74 -11.74 -9.69 -8.35
CA ILE A 74 -10.68 -10.68 -8.17
C ILE A 74 -10.96 -11.85 -9.11
N GLY A 75 -10.00 -12.17 -9.95
CA GLY A 75 -9.94 -13.37 -10.78
C GLY A 75 -8.87 -14.32 -10.27
N ILE A 76 -9.15 -15.61 -10.33
CA ILE A 76 -8.22 -16.69 -9.99
C ILE A 76 -7.95 -17.51 -11.24
N PHE A 77 -6.69 -17.81 -11.49
CA PHE A 77 -6.25 -18.61 -12.62
C PHE A 77 -5.14 -19.57 -12.20
N VAL A 78 -4.80 -20.51 -13.09
CA VAL A 78 -3.69 -21.43 -12.89
C VAL A 78 -2.70 -21.26 -14.04
N ILE A 79 -1.43 -21.14 -13.70
CA ILE A 79 -0.34 -21.02 -14.65
C ILE A 79 0.03 -22.42 -15.12
N ALA A 80 -0.35 -22.75 -16.36
CA ALA A 80 -0.20 -24.09 -16.92
C ALA A 80 1.24 -24.62 -16.88
N ASP A 81 2.23 -23.74 -17.02
CA ASP A 81 3.65 -24.12 -17.10
C ASP A 81 4.17 -24.76 -15.80
N ASN A 82 3.66 -24.36 -14.64
CA ASN A 82 4.14 -24.81 -13.34
C ASN A 82 3.03 -25.24 -12.37
N GLY A 83 1.77 -25.19 -12.79
CA GLY A 83 0.59 -25.52 -11.97
C GLY A 83 0.39 -24.59 -10.78
N THR A 84 0.94 -23.38 -10.81
CA THR A 84 0.81 -22.42 -9.70
C THR A 84 -0.45 -21.58 -9.84
N LEU A 85 -1.05 -21.23 -8.70
CA LEU A 85 -2.19 -20.34 -8.65
C LEU A 85 -1.74 -18.91 -8.98
N GLY A 86 -2.54 -18.18 -9.74
CA GLY A 86 -2.37 -16.76 -10.00
C GLY A 86 -3.63 -15.96 -9.64
N VAL A 87 -3.42 -14.68 -9.37
CA VAL A 87 -4.47 -13.71 -9.04
C VAL A 87 -4.46 -12.60 -10.07
N GLN A 88 -5.65 -12.29 -10.59
CA GLN A 88 -5.92 -11.09 -11.36
C GLN A 88 -6.74 -10.15 -10.47
N LEU A 89 -6.29 -8.92 -10.30
CA LEU A 89 -7.02 -7.87 -9.61
C LEU A 89 -7.40 -6.81 -10.66
N ASN A 90 -8.68 -6.51 -10.79
CA ASN A 90 -9.15 -5.38 -11.59
C ASN A 90 -9.73 -4.31 -10.64
N ILE A 91 -9.24 -3.08 -10.70
CA ILE A 91 -9.78 -1.95 -9.94
C ILE A 91 -10.08 -0.83 -10.90
N SER A 92 -11.34 -0.40 -10.99
CA SER A 92 -11.76 0.70 -11.87
C SER A 92 -11.30 0.54 -13.34
N GLY A 93 -11.19 -0.70 -13.84
CA GLY A 93 -10.76 -1.01 -15.21
C GLY A 93 -9.25 -1.28 -15.37
N HIS A 94 -8.44 -1.06 -14.33
CA HIS A 94 -7.00 -1.36 -14.34
C HIS A 94 -6.76 -2.80 -13.91
N VAL A 95 -6.11 -3.58 -14.77
CA VAL A 95 -5.89 -5.01 -14.57
C VAL A 95 -4.46 -5.27 -14.13
N PHE A 96 -4.32 -5.85 -12.95
CA PHE A 96 -3.07 -6.31 -12.34
C PHE A 96 -3.07 -7.83 -12.30
N GLN A 97 -1.93 -8.46 -12.59
CA GLN A 97 -1.81 -9.92 -12.58
C GLN A 97 -0.51 -10.33 -11.89
N GLU A 98 -0.62 -11.26 -10.95
CA GLU A 98 0.52 -11.82 -10.22
C GLU A 98 0.35 -13.33 -10.06
N ALA A 99 1.47 -14.04 -10.17
CA ALA A 99 1.54 -15.43 -9.72
C ALA A 99 1.62 -15.46 -8.19
N VAL A 100 0.91 -16.38 -7.55
CA VAL A 100 1.04 -16.65 -6.11
C VAL A 100 2.22 -17.59 -5.90
N VAL A 101 3.44 -17.05 -6.02
CA VAL A 101 4.67 -17.87 -6.04
C VAL A 101 5.11 -18.27 -4.64
N LYS A 102 4.88 -17.43 -3.61
CA LYS A 102 5.27 -17.69 -2.21
C LYS A 102 4.35 -16.96 -1.22
N GLY A 103 3.54 -17.73 -0.49
CA GLY A 103 2.61 -17.21 0.51
C GLY A 103 1.18 -17.10 -0.03
N ASN A 104 0.26 -16.69 0.83
CA ASN A 104 -1.16 -16.58 0.48
C ASN A 104 -1.54 -15.16 0.05
N GLN A 105 -0.59 -14.22 0.02
CA GLN A 105 -0.83 -12.81 -0.22
C GLN A 105 -0.03 -12.30 -1.41
N VAL A 106 -0.68 -11.50 -2.25
CA VAL A 106 -0.11 -10.76 -3.37
C VAL A 106 -0.43 -9.29 -3.14
N CYS A 107 0.56 -8.41 -3.25
CA CYS A 107 0.37 -6.96 -3.16
C CYS A 107 0.76 -6.29 -4.46
N LEU A 108 0.09 -5.19 -4.78
CA LEU A 108 0.49 -4.34 -5.90
C LEU A 108 1.89 -3.75 -5.64
N ASP A 109 2.71 -3.72 -6.69
CA ASP A 109 3.99 -3.03 -6.66
C ASP A 109 3.82 -1.49 -6.64
N CYS A 110 4.93 -0.77 -6.39
CA CYS A 110 4.90 0.68 -6.26
C CYS A 110 4.41 1.38 -7.55
N ASP A 111 4.78 0.87 -8.73
CA ASP A 111 4.39 1.48 -10.01
C ASP A 111 2.87 1.35 -10.23
N SER A 112 2.34 0.15 -9.99
CA SER A 112 0.91 -0.16 -10.04
C SER A 112 0.10 0.68 -9.03
N LEU A 113 0.64 0.88 -7.82
CA LEU A 113 0.04 1.75 -6.81
C LEU A 113 -0.01 3.21 -7.28
N LEU A 114 1.07 3.72 -7.88
CA LEU A 114 1.13 5.09 -8.40
C LEU A 114 0.18 5.32 -9.59
N GLU A 115 0.01 4.32 -10.44
CA GLU A 115 -0.98 4.35 -11.54
C GLU A 115 -2.39 4.52 -10.98
N LEU A 116 -2.80 3.64 -10.05
CA LEU A 116 -4.11 3.72 -9.40
C LEU A 116 -4.41 5.07 -8.74
N MET A 117 -3.40 5.69 -8.14
CA MET A 117 -3.57 7.02 -7.54
C MET A 117 -3.88 8.12 -8.54
N THR A 118 -3.38 7.99 -9.76
CA THR A 118 -3.58 9.00 -10.80
C THR A 118 -5.00 8.91 -11.36
N ASP A 119 -5.57 7.71 -11.41
CA ASP A 119 -6.85 7.45 -12.06
C ASP A 119 -8.05 7.47 -11.10
N ILE A 120 -7.86 7.12 -9.82
CA ILE A 120 -8.93 7.20 -8.82
C ILE A 120 -9.04 8.66 -8.32
N PRO A 121 -10.14 9.38 -8.59
CA PRO A 121 -10.21 10.82 -8.34
C PRO A 121 -9.97 11.21 -6.87
N VAL A 122 -10.47 10.40 -5.93
CA VAL A 122 -10.28 10.65 -4.49
C VAL A 122 -8.82 10.48 -4.05
N LEU A 123 -8.06 9.62 -4.73
CA LEU A 123 -6.64 9.40 -4.46
C LEU A 123 -5.74 10.44 -5.13
N SER A 124 -6.17 11.02 -6.25
CA SER A 124 -5.37 11.97 -7.04
C SER A 124 -4.92 13.21 -6.25
N ALA A 125 -5.70 13.64 -5.27
CA ALA A 125 -5.35 14.74 -4.37
C ALA A 125 -4.10 14.46 -3.52
N PHE A 126 -3.78 13.18 -3.31
CA PHE A 126 -2.67 12.72 -2.49
C PHE A 126 -1.41 12.39 -3.29
N THR A 127 -1.49 12.40 -4.63
CA THR A 127 -0.34 12.12 -5.53
C THR A 127 0.92 12.91 -5.19
N PRO A 128 0.87 14.23 -4.86
CA PRO A 128 2.08 14.97 -4.48
C PRO A 128 2.75 14.44 -3.20
N ILE A 129 1.95 13.95 -2.24
CA ILE A 129 2.44 13.41 -0.98
C ILE A 129 3.10 12.06 -1.21
N ILE A 130 2.47 11.18 -1.98
CA ILE A 130 3.05 9.85 -2.24
C ILE A 130 4.30 9.93 -3.10
N LYS A 131 4.34 10.78 -4.13
CA LYS A 131 5.57 11.02 -4.90
C LYS A 131 6.71 11.57 -4.03
N LEU A 132 6.38 12.35 -3.00
CA LEU A 132 7.38 12.81 -2.03
C LEU A 132 7.88 11.66 -1.15
N VAL A 133 6.96 10.82 -0.63
CA VAL A 133 7.29 9.65 0.18
C VAL A 133 8.15 8.66 -0.60
N GLU A 134 7.76 8.33 -1.82
CA GLU A 134 8.50 7.48 -2.75
C GLU A 134 9.90 8.04 -3.01
N LYS A 135 10.01 9.35 -3.30
CA LYS A 135 11.32 9.99 -3.54
C LYS A 135 12.22 9.98 -2.30
N LEU A 136 11.66 10.04 -1.10
CA LEU A 136 12.42 10.07 0.16
C LEU A 136 12.82 8.67 0.64
N HIS A 137 11.96 7.67 0.44
CA HIS A 137 12.14 6.32 0.99
C HIS A 137 12.45 5.26 -0.07
N HIS A 138 12.47 5.64 -1.36
CA HIS A 138 12.53 4.75 -2.53
C HIS A 138 11.40 3.70 -2.60
N LEU A 139 10.43 3.79 -1.70
CA LEU A 139 9.35 2.83 -1.47
C LEU A 139 8.15 3.57 -0.88
N ILE A 140 6.95 3.02 -1.11
CA ILE A 140 5.73 3.47 -0.45
C ILE A 140 5.49 2.55 0.76
N PRO A 141 5.50 3.06 2.01
CA PRO A 141 5.25 2.25 3.19
C PRO A 141 3.85 1.63 3.14
N ALA A 142 3.75 0.32 3.37
CA ALA A 142 2.48 -0.40 3.29
C ALA A 142 1.43 0.05 4.31
N ASP A 143 1.88 0.63 5.43
CA ASP A 143 1.02 1.24 6.45
C ASP A 143 0.47 2.61 6.04
N VAL A 144 1.02 3.23 5.00
CA VAL A 144 0.54 4.48 4.38
C VAL A 144 -0.35 4.17 3.19
N PHE A 145 0.11 3.33 2.26
CA PHE A 145 -0.63 2.96 1.07
C PHE A 145 -0.28 1.54 0.62
N SER A 146 -1.25 0.64 0.61
CA SER A 146 -1.12 -0.74 0.14
C SER A 146 -2.46 -1.29 -0.34
N ILE A 147 -2.39 -2.15 -1.36
CA ILE A 147 -3.51 -2.93 -1.87
C ILE A 147 -2.99 -4.34 -2.09
N CYS A 148 -3.58 -5.31 -1.39
CA CYS A 148 -3.16 -6.70 -1.44
C CYS A 148 -4.37 -7.63 -1.53
N VAL A 149 -4.24 -8.69 -2.30
CA VAL A 149 -5.15 -9.84 -2.27
C VAL A 149 -4.53 -10.90 -1.37
N ASP A 150 -5.24 -11.29 -0.32
CA ASP A 150 -4.87 -12.39 0.58
C ASP A 150 -5.86 -13.55 0.38
N ILE A 151 -5.36 -14.78 0.30
CA ILE A 151 -6.14 -15.99 0.04
C ILE A 151 -6.20 -16.81 1.33
N ASP A 152 -7.25 -16.59 2.09
CA ASP A 152 -7.47 -17.35 3.32
C ASP A 152 -7.78 -18.82 3.01
N ASN A 153 -7.35 -19.69 3.93
CA ASN A 153 -7.61 -21.13 3.87
C ASN A 153 -7.16 -21.81 2.56
N MET A 154 -6.10 -21.29 1.93
CA MET A 154 -5.56 -21.87 0.71
C MET A 154 -5.18 -23.34 0.91
N LYS A 155 -5.73 -24.23 0.08
CA LYS A 155 -5.43 -25.66 0.07
C LYS A 155 -5.21 -26.13 -1.36
N TYR A 156 -4.31 -27.11 -1.49
CA TYR A 156 -4.07 -27.82 -2.72
C TYR A 156 -4.04 -29.32 -2.42
N ASP A 157 -4.93 -30.08 -3.07
CA ASP A 157 -5.04 -31.54 -2.86
C ASP A 157 -4.34 -32.37 -3.97
N GLY A 158 -3.68 -31.70 -4.92
CA GLY A 158 -3.06 -32.33 -6.09
C GLY A 158 -3.89 -32.23 -7.38
N THR A 159 -5.16 -31.85 -7.30
CA THR A 159 -6.04 -31.65 -8.46
C THR A 159 -6.79 -30.32 -8.40
N TYR A 160 -7.13 -29.86 -7.19
CA TYR A 160 -7.92 -28.66 -6.97
C TYR A 160 -7.21 -27.69 -6.03
N PHE A 161 -7.41 -26.40 -6.31
CA PHE A 161 -7.13 -25.31 -5.40
C PHE A 161 -8.42 -24.82 -4.77
N ASP A 162 -8.41 -24.71 -3.44
CA ASP A 162 -9.45 -24.06 -2.64
C ASP A 162 -8.87 -22.82 -1.97
N GLY A 163 -9.69 -21.79 -1.79
CA GLY A 163 -9.30 -20.60 -1.04
C GLY A 163 -10.38 -19.54 -1.00
N CYS A 164 -10.25 -18.58 -0.11
CA CYS A 164 -11.18 -17.47 0.06
C CYS A 164 -10.44 -16.13 -0.09
N PRO A 165 -10.40 -15.55 -1.31
CA PRO A 165 -9.73 -14.28 -1.54
C PRO A 165 -10.39 -13.12 -0.78
N LYS A 166 -9.53 -12.28 -0.20
CA LYS A 166 -9.87 -11.03 0.47
C LYS A 166 -9.00 -9.91 -0.08
N LEU A 167 -9.61 -8.79 -0.45
CA LEU A 167 -8.88 -7.57 -0.78
C LEU A 167 -8.62 -6.80 0.51
N GLN A 168 -7.36 -6.70 0.91
CA GLN A 168 -6.89 -5.84 1.98
C GLN A 168 -6.40 -4.53 1.38
N ALA A 169 -6.92 -3.39 1.84
CA ALA A 169 -6.48 -2.09 1.38
C ALA A 169 -6.24 -1.13 2.53
N THR A 170 -5.13 -0.42 2.44
CA THR A 170 -4.75 0.73 3.26
C THR A 170 -4.60 1.89 2.31
N LEU A 171 -5.52 2.87 2.37
CA LEU A 171 -5.54 4.02 1.48
C LEU A 171 -5.21 5.28 2.27
N MET A 172 -4.04 5.87 1.96
CA MET A 172 -3.60 7.17 2.46
C MET A 172 -3.73 7.33 3.98
N CYS A 173 -3.09 6.43 4.72
CA CYS A 173 -3.01 6.51 6.18
C CYS A 173 -1.84 7.42 6.61
N TRP A 174 -2.13 8.41 7.45
CA TRP A 174 -1.13 9.28 8.08
C TRP A 174 -1.58 9.71 9.48
N GLU A 175 -0.68 9.62 10.46
CA GLU A 175 -0.96 10.04 11.86
C GLU A 175 -2.26 9.45 12.44
N GLY A 176 -2.55 8.19 12.11
CA GLY A 176 -3.73 7.48 12.59
C GLY A 176 -5.05 7.85 11.90
N LYS A 177 -5.02 8.68 10.86
CA LYS A 177 -6.17 8.96 9.98
C LYS A 177 -5.95 8.29 8.64
N CYS A 178 -6.98 7.63 8.11
CA CYS A 178 -6.93 6.95 6.82
C CYS A 178 -8.11 7.40 5.98
N LEU A 179 -7.94 7.44 4.66
CA LEU A 179 -9.08 7.51 3.75
C LEU A 179 -9.87 6.21 3.85
N TYR A 180 -9.16 5.08 3.80
CA TYR A 180 -9.73 3.77 4.03
C TYR A 180 -8.69 2.83 4.63
N LYS A 181 -9.12 1.95 5.54
CA LYS A 181 -8.31 0.83 6.00
C LYS A 181 -9.24 -0.33 6.34
N GLY A 182 -9.14 -1.41 5.60
CA GLY A 182 -10.05 -2.54 5.79
C GLY A 182 -9.78 -3.71 4.85
N SER A 183 -10.63 -4.72 4.98
CA SER A 183 -10.60 -5.91 4.14
C SER A 183 -12.01 -6.23 3.64
N VAL A 184 -12.11 -6.62 2.37
CA VAL A 184 -13.37 -7.05 1.74
C VAL A 184 -13.22 -8.51 1.30
N ASP A 185 -14.17 -9.35 1.69
CA ASP A 185 -14.19 -10.79 1.38
C ASP A 185 -14.94 -11.05 0.07
N PHE A 186 -14.29 -11.71 -0.88
CA PHE A 186 -14.83 -12.01 -2.21
C PHE A 186 -15.47 -13.41 -2.27
N GLY A 187 -15.65 -14.09 -1.14
CA GLY A 187 -16.12 -15.48 -1.07
C GLY A 187 -15.03 -16.46 -1.49
N CYS A 188 -15.39 -17.74 -1.50
CA CYS A 188 -14.43 -18.82 -1.74
C CYS A 188 -14.53 -19.41 -3.15
N PHE A 189 -13.42 -19.92 -3.64
CA PHE A 189 -13.30 -20.63 -4.91
C PHE A 189 -12.93 -22.10 -4.68
N HIS A 190 -13.24 -22.91 -5.68
CA HIS A 190 -12.77 -24.28 -5.85
C HIS A 190 -12.48 -24.44 -7.35
N VAL A 191 -11.20 -24.48 -7.73
CA VAL A 191 -10.77 -24.49 -9.14
C VAL A 191 -9.83 -25.65 -9.40
N LYS A 192 -9.90 -26.22 -10.60
CA LYS A 192 -9.02 -27.31 -11.01
C LYS A 192 -7.65 -26.76 -11.44
N ALA A 193 -6.58 -27.38 -10.95
CA ALA A 193 -5.19 -27.11 -11.36
C ALA A 193 -4.92 -27.55 -12.81
#